data_AF-A0A7K2LZ04-F1
#
_entry.id   AF-A0A7K2LZ04-F1
#
_cell.length_a   1.000
_cell.length_b   1.000
_cell.length_c   1.000
_cell.angle_alpha   90.00
_cell.angle_beta   90.00
_cell.angle_gamma   90.00
#
_symmetry.space_group_name_H-M   'P 1'
#
loop_
_entity.id
_entity.type
_entity.pdbx_description
1 polymer ?
#
loop_
_entity_poly.entity_id
_entity_poly.type
_entity_poly.pdbx_seq_one_letter_code
_entity_poly.pdbx_strand_id
1 'polypeptide(L)' 'MRGLTQHQLAARCTALGRPMTNTALRRTERARRRSGVDDLAVIAAALGVPPTNLLLPLPSVSRDYRRGC' A
#
# COMPACT_ATOMS: atom_id res chain seq x y z
N MET A 1 -6.53 -1.74 -11.67
CA MET A 1 -5.86 -2.91 -11.06
C MET A 1 -6.90 -3.79 -10.38
N ARG A 2 -7.51 -4.73 -11.11
CA ARG A 2 -8.30 -5.82 -10.52
C ARG A 2 -7.47 -7.08 -10.67
N GLY A 3 -7.15 -7.76 -9.57
CA GLY A 3 -6.45 -9.05 -9.70
C GLY A 3 -6.04 -9.73 -8.40
N LEU A 4 -5.80 -8.99 -7.32
CA LEU A 4 -5.37 -9.59 -6.04
C LEU A 4 -6.35 -9.25 -4.93
N THR A 5 -6.84 -10.28 -4.24
CA THR A 5 -7.51 -10.11 -2.94
C THR A 5 -6.48 -9.72 -1.89
N GLN A 6 -6.88 -9.04 -0.81
CA GLN A 6 -5.97 -8.69 0.30
C GLN A 6 -5.22 -9.91 0.83
N HIS A 7 -5.90 -11.05 0.89
CA HIS A 7 -5.32 -12.32 1.32
C HIS A 7 -4.20 -12.79 0.39
N GLN A 8 -4.41 -12.70 -0.94
CA GLN A 8 -3.37 -13.05 -1.91
C GLN A 8 -2.18 -12.10 -1.84
N LEU A 9 -2.42 -10.81 -1.60
CA LEU A 9 -1.35 -9.83 -1.43
C LEU A 9 -0.55 -10.09 -0.15
N ALA A 10 -1.21 -10.38 0.96
CA ALA A 10 -0.56 -10.74 2.22
C ALA A 10 0.28 -12.02 2.11
N ALA A 11 -0.24 -13.03 1.41
CA ALA A 11 0.49 -14.27 1.12
C ALA A 11 1.76 -14.00 0.29
N ARG A 12 1.67 -13.15 -0.75
CA ARG A 12 2.84 -12.74 -1.56
C ARG A 12 3.89 -11.97 -0.75
N CYS A 13 3.47 -11.01 0.08
CA CYS A 13 4.39 -10.30 0.95
C CYS A 13 5.10 -11.24 1.94
N THR A 14 4.37 -12.23 2.47
CA THR A 14 4.91 -13.25 3.37
C THR A 14 5.92 -14.16 2.64
N ALA A 15 5.63 -14.54 1.40
CA ALA A 15 6.56 -15.32 0.56
C ALA A 15 7.85 -14.55 0.22
N LEU A 16 7.80 -13.21 0.19
CA LEU A 16 8.97 -12.35 0.03
C LEU A 16 9.80 -12.19 1.32
N GLY A 17 9.49 -12.96 2.37
CA GLY A 17 10.27 -13.01 3.61
C GLY A 17 9.84 -11.99 4.67
N ARG A 18 8.75 -11.23 4.43
CA ARG A 18 8.19 -10.30 5.41
C ARG A 18 6.80 -10.80 5.85
N PRO A 19 6.67 -11.44 7.01
CA PRO A 19 5.37 -11.94 7.47
C PRO A 19 4.39 -10.77 7.58
N MET A 20 3.38 -10.76 6.70
CA MET A 20 2.43 -9.67 6.59
C MET A 20 1.03 -10.19 6.85
N THR A 21 0.37 -9.65 7.89
CA THR A 21 -1.01 -10.01 8.20
C THR A 21 -1.98 -9.18 7.36
N ASN A 22 -3.12 -9.77 7.01
CA ASN A 22 -4.23 -9.05 6.35
C ASN A 22 -4.62 -7.77 7.10
N THR A 23 -4.57 -7.81 8.44
CA THR A 23 -4.85 -6.66 9.30
C THR A 23 -3.83 -5.53 9.14
N ALA A 24 -2.54 -5.86 9.02
CA ALA A 24 -1.48 -4.87 8.76
C ALA A 24 -1.70 -4.20 7.40
N LEU A 25 -1.97 -5.01 6.37
CA LEU A 25 -2.21 -4.55 5.01
C LEU A 25 -3.43 -3.62 4.92
N ARG A 26 -4.56 -4.01 5.53
CA ARG A 26 -5.79 -3.19 5.61
C ARG A 26 -5.58 -1.87 6.35
N ARG A 27 -4.66 -1.81 7.33
CA ARG A 27 -4.31 -0.56 8.02
C ARG A 27 -3.43 0.34 7.16
N THR A 28 -2.52 -0.25 6.39
CA THR A 28 -1.67 0.47 5.43
C THR A 28 -2.51 1.09 4.30
N GLU A 29 -3.43 0.32 3.71
CA GLU A 29 -4.36 0.83 2.68
C GLU A 29 -5.22 2.00 3.19
N ARG A 30 -5.65 1.92 4.45
CA ARG A 30 -6.46 2.98 5.08
C ARG A 30 -5.63 4.20 5.53
N ALA A 31 -4.32 4.21 5.29
CA ALA A 31 -3.38 5.20 5.81
C ALA A 31 -3.48 5.39 7.34
N ARG A 32 -3.93 4.37 8.07
CA ARG A 32 -4.12 4.39 9.55
C ARG A 32 -2.85 3.98 10.31
N ARG A 33 -1.76 3.71 9.60
CA ARG A 33 -0.42 3.42 10.13
C ARG A 33 0.61 3.93 9.11
N ARG A 34 1.64 4.65 9.56
CA ARG A 34 2.86 4.84 8.77
C ARG A 34 3.57 3.48 8.71
N SER A 35 3.41 2.77 7.60
CA SER A 35 4.25 1.62 7.29
C SER A 35 5.66 2.09 6.97
N GLY A 36 6.67 1.32 7.37
CA GLY A 36 8.06 1.66 7.06
C GLY A 36 8.32 1.62 5.56
N VAL A 37 9.40 2.26 5.11
CA VAL A 37 9.81 2.23 3.69
C VAL A 37 10.01 0.78 3.22
N ASP A 38 10.55 -0.09 4.07
CA ASP A 38 10.72 -1.52 3.76
C ASP A 38 9.38 -2.24 3.54
N ASP A 39 8.38 -1.93 4.38
CA ASP A 39 7.04 -2.51 4.25
C ASP A 39 6.39 -2.06 2.92
N LEU A 40 6.60 -0.80 2.53
CA LEU A 40 6.11 -0.26 1.26
C LEU A 40 6.84 -0.87 0.05
N ALA A 41 8.15 -1.10 0.15
CA ALA A 41 8.92 -1.75 -0.89
C ALA A 41 8.46 -3.19 -1.13
N VAL A 42 8.19 -3.95 -0.07
CA VAL A 42 7.64 -5.31 -0.18
C VAL A 42 6.24 -5.31 -0.81
N ILE A 43 5.38 -4.36 -0.44
CA ILE A 43 4.06 -4.22 -1.06
C ILE A 43 4.19 -3.90 -2.56
N ALA A 44 5.09 -2.99 -2.94
CA ALA A 44 5.35 -2.67 -4.34
C ALA A 44 5.80 -3.90 -5.15
N ALA A 45 6.75 -4.65 -4.60
CA ALA A 45 7.23 -5.89 -5.20
C ALA A 45 6.12 -6.93 -5.36
N ALA A 46 5.26 -7.10 -4.35
CA ALA A 46 4.13 -8.03 -4.42
C ALA A 46 3.07 -7.63 -5.45
N LEU A 47 2.94 -6.32 -5.71
CA LEU A 47 2.08 -5.73 -6.75
C LEU A 47 2.74 -5.70 -8.14
N GLY A 48 4.04 -6.00 -8.24
CA GLY A 48 4.78 -5.93 -9.50
C GLY A 48 4.99 -4.51 -10.02
N VAL A 49 5.03 -3.51 -9.13
CA VAL A 49 5.25 -2.10 -9.48
C VAL A 49 6.55 -1.59 -8.84
N PRO A 50 7.20 -0.58 -9.42
CA PRO A 50 8.37 0.03 -8.80
C PRO A 50 7.98 0.71 -7.47
N PRO A 51 8.80 0.62 -6.41
CA PRO A 51 8.49 1.18 -5.09
C PRO A 51 8.34 2.70 -5.08
N THR A 52 8.97 3.39 -6.04
CA THR A 52 8.77 4.82 -6.28
C THR A 52 7.32 5.19 -6.54
N ASN A 53 6.49 4.30 -7.10
CA ASN A 53 5.05 4.56 -7.27
C ASN A 53 4.28 4.68 -5.94
N LEU A 54 4.81 4.11 -4.85
CA LEU A 54 4.21 4.21 -3.51
C LEU A 54 4.88 5.29 -2.65
N LEU A 55 6.17 5.56 -2.88
CA LEU A 55 6.96 6.49 -2.07
C LEU A 55 6.89 7.94 -2.56
N LEU A 56 6.75 8.13 -3.87
CA LEU A 56 6.63 9.47 -4.42
C LEU A 56 5.20 9.98 -4.23
N PRO A 57 5.02 11.25 -3.84
CA PRO A 57 3.72 11.86 -3.87
C PRO A 57 3.24 11.83 -5.33
N LEU A 58 2.16 11.07 -5.57
CA LEU A 58 1.40 11.25 -6.80
C LEU A 58 1.00 12.74 -6.85
N PRO A 59 0.94 13.37 -8.03
CA PRO A 59 0.39 14.71 -8.15
C PRO A 59 -0.99 14.68 -7.51
N SER A 60 -1.07 15.25 -6.31
CA SER A 60 -2.29 15.23 -5.52
C SER A 60 -3.27 16.08 -6.32
N VAL A 61 -4.26 15.45 -6.93
CA VAL A 61 -5.53 16.14 -7.17
C VAL A 61 -5.99 16.52 -5.77
N SER A 62 -5.69 17.76 -5.40
CA SER A 62 -6.02 18.30 -4.09
C SER A 62 -7.50 18.08 -3.90
N ARG A 63 -7.89 17.21 -2.96
CA ARG A 63 -9.30 16.91 -2.64
C ARG A 63 -9.89 18.04 -1.80
N ASP A 64 -9.44 19.26 -2.04
CA ASP A 64 -9.82 20.49 -1.37
C ASP A 64 -11.01 21.14 -2.10
N TYR A 65 -12.08 20.36 -2.32
CA TYR A 65 -13.34 20.88 -2.87
C TYR A 65 -14.52 20.71 -1.88
N ARG A 66 -14.24 20.40 -0.61
CA ARG A 66 -15.32 20.20 0.39
C ARG A 66 -15.00 20.76 1.78
N ARG A 67 -14.39 21.95 1.83
CA ARG A 67 -14.48 22.86 2.98
C ARG A 67 -14.72 24.28 2.47
N GLY A 68 -15.91 24.49 1.93
CA GLY A 68 -16.42 25.82 1.60
C GLY A 68 -17.94 25.80 1.73
N CYS A 69 -18.44 26.76 2.51
CA CYS A 69 -19.81 27.02 2.95
C CYS A 69 -20.28 26.23 4.17
#